data_AF-A0A397EMQ2-F1
#
_entry.id   AF-A0A397EMQ2-F1
#
_cell.length_a   1.000
_cell.length_b   1.000
_cell.length_c   1.000
_cell.angle_alpha   90.00
_cell.angle_beta   90.00
_cell.angle_gamma   90.00
#
_symmetry.space_group_name_H-M   'P 1'
#
loop_
_entity.id
_entity.type
_entity.pdbx_description
1 polymer ?
#
loop_
_entity_poly.entity_id
_entity_poly.type
_entity_poly.pdbx_seq_one_letter_code
_entity_poly.pdbx_strand_id
1 'polypeptide(L)'
;MDEFDREGPLFDGKVRVLVQQPERDERHTLLTVRMLNGQRTLNSNQKERVLRIEVTDDEELETFFLYVWSVSEEEFHDLKHQQRLLVDFPKFAANFMDLLTCCLAKPTLLHESSSSHRPEGQAPLSYLAVLNTHDAAGYSTFSIVETNAFKRLTHLSLQFTPGDDAEVKLYLAARLRQTTHEKRRLQDDLMATTADLDATKESEAALQTQVDRAMQQHAEQLGSAKMAASDAMTAQKEAALQTLHDTERMYTTKLENLRLSSKEEIEQLQHKLAETESALQLLQKTKYQHETNIATLERHVAALEDTNRLNSVELQSLKSQNKALDQDVFTKVRRMDVLLVYCAFE
;
A
#
# COMPACT_ATOMS: atom_id res chain seq x y z
N MET A 1 -36.61 -45.44 45.63
CA MET A 1 -37.05 -44.13 45.12
C MET A 1 -36.27 -43.87 43.86
N ASP A 2 -36.95 -43.49 42.78
CA ASP A 2 -36.31 -43.28 41.49
C ASP A 2 -35.64 -41.91 41.48
N GLU A 3 -34.39 -41.87 41.04
CA GLU A 3 -33.60 -40.64 40.89
C GLU A 3 -33.44 -40.34 39.40
N PHE A 4 -33.74 -39.11 38.96
CA PHE A 4 -33.73 -38.72 37.54
C PHE A 4 -32.73 -37.60 37.29
N ASP A 5 -31.94 -37.72 36.22
CA ASP A 5 -31.05 -36.66 35.75
C ASP A 5 -31.86 -35.55 35.07
N ARG A 6 -32.24 -34.56 35.87
CA ARG A 6 -33.01 -33.40 35.44
C ARG A 6 -32.16 -32.27 34.87
N GLU A 7 -30.84 -32.32 34.99
CA GLU A 7 -29.95 -31.27 34.44
C GLU A 7 -29.50 -31.64 33.02
N GLY A 8 -29.35 -32.93 32.73
CA GLY A 8 -29.06 -33.48 31.41
C GLY A 8 -30.20 -34.33 30.84
N PRO A 9 -31.37 -33.75 30.51
CA PRO A 9 -32.45 -34.52 29.89
C PRO A 9 -32.00 -35.09 28.53
N LEU A 10 -32.48 -36.29 28.20
CA LEU A 10 -32.28 -36.89 26.88
C LEU A 10 -32.97 -36.05 25.78
N PHE A 11 -34.13 -35.52 26.10
CA PHE A 11 -34.92 -34.66 25.23
C PHE A 11 -35.67 -33.64 26.10
N ASP A 12 -35.73 -32.40 25.65
CA ASP A 12 -36.52 -31.33 26.28
C ASP A 12 -37.01 -30.40 25.15
N GLY A 13 -38.29 -30.47 24.81
CA GLY A 13 -38.80 -29.77 23.63
C GLY A 13 -40.32 -29.61 23.59
N LYS A 14 -40.76 -28.58 22.85
CA LYS A 14 -42.18 -28.30 22.58
C LYS A 14 -42.68 -29.14 21.41
N VAL A 15 -43.63 -30.03 21.69
CA VAL A 15 -44.23 -30.95 20.72
C VAL A 15 -45.69 -30.55 20.48
N ARG A 16 -46.15 -30.60 19.23
CA ARG A 16 -47.57 -30.37 18.92
C ARG A 16 -48.37 -31.62 19.30
N VAL A 17 -49.23 -31.49 20.30
CA VAL A 17 -50.03 -32.59 20.84
C VAL A 17 -51.51 -32.30 20.63
N LEU A 18 -52.25 -33.28 20.12
CA LEU A 18 -53.71 -33.31 20.18
C LEU A 18 -54.13 -33.84 21.54
N VAL A 19 -54.71 -32.98 22.36
CA VAL A 19 -55.21 -33.35 23.69
C VAL A 19 -56.69 -33.68 23.59
N GLN A 20 -57.05 -34.89 24.01
CA GLN A 20 -58.42 -35.39 24.03
C GLN A 20 -58.85 -35.58 25.49
N GLN A 21 -60.00 -35.01 25.86
CA GLN A 21 -60.56 -35.09 27.20
C GLN A 21 -62.05 -35.48 27.11
N PRO A 22 -62.59 -36.27 28.05
CA PRO A 22 -63.98 -36.75 27.94
C PRO A 22 -65.04 -35.63 27.87
N GLU A 23 -64.79 -34.49 28.50
CA GLU A 23 -65.76 -33.41 28.69
C GLU A 23 -65.35 -32.08 28.03
N ARG A 24 -64.26 -32.07 27.25
CA ARG A 24 -63.79 -30.89 26.52
C ARG A 24 -63.55 -31.21 25.06
N ASP A 25 -63.69 -30.19 24.22
CA ASP A 25 -63.34 -30.30 22.81
C ASP A 25 -61.85 -30.66 22.65
N GLU A 26 -61.56 -31.46 21.62
CA GLU A 26 -60.18 -31.79 21.28
C GLU A 26 -59.40 -30.51 20.95
N ARG A 27 -58.22 -30.35 21.55
CA ARG A 27 -57.39 -29.16 21.36
C ARG A 27 -56.01 -29.55 20.88
N HIS A 28 -55.53 -28.87 19.84
CA HIS A 28 -54.11 -28.86 19.53
C HIS A 28 -53.38 -27.83 20.40
N THR A 29 -52.36 -28.27 21.14
CA THR A 29 -51.53 -27.38 21.96
C THR A 29 -50.05 -27.79 21.87
N LEU A 30 -49.16 -26.89 22.29
CA LEU A 30 -47.72 -27.12 22.34
C LEU A 30 -47.32 -27.52 23.76
N LEU A 31 -47.23 -28.83 24.01
CA LEU A 31 -46.80 -29.34 25.30
C LEU A 31 -45.29 -29.50 25.34
N THR A 32 -44.72 -29.28 26.51
CA THR A 32 -43.32 -29.63 26.78
C THR A 32 -43.24 -31.12 27.06
N VAL A 33 -42.48 -31.83 26.24
CA VAL A 33 -42.17 -33.24 26.46
C VAL A 33 -40.71 -33.32 26.88
N ARG A 34 -40.48 -33.95 28.02
CA ARG A 34 -39.15 -34.16 28.58
C ARG A 34 -38.88 -35.63 28.78
N MET A 35 -37.72 -36.08 28.34
CA MET A 35 -37.23 -37.45 28.56
C MET A 35 -36.03 -37.42 29.50
N LEU A 36 -36.09 -38.24 30.54
CA LEU A 36 -35.11 -38.28 31.62
C LEU A 36 -34.59 -39.70 31.78
N ASN A 37 -33.26 -39.81 31.89
CA ASN A 37 -32.65 -41.01 32.41
C ASN A 37 -32.73 -40.99 33.94
N GLY A 38 -32.98 -42.14 34.52
CA GLY A 38 -33.00 -42.32 35.96
C GLY A 38 -32.46 -43.66 36.41
N GLN A 39 -32.38 -43.80 37.73
CA GLN A 39 -31.96 -45.01 38.40
C GLN A 39 -32.94 -45.34 39.52
N ARG A 40 -33.39 -46.59 39.56
CA ARG A 40 -34.17 -47.17 40.65
C ARG A 40 -33.22 -47.96 41.54
N THR A 41 -33.20 -47.61 42.82
CA THR A 41 -32.46 -48.38 43.83
C THR A 41 -33.37 -49.49 44.35
N LEU A 42 -33.03 -50.76 44.05
CA LEU A 42 -33.78 -51.94 44.49
C LEU A 42 -33.30 -52.41 45.87
N ASN A 43 -31.98 -52.42 46.08
CA ASN A 43 -31.31 -52.68 47.36
C ASN A 43 -29.98 -51.91 47.40
N SER A 44 -29.21 -52.01 48.50
CA SER A 44 -28.03 -51.17 48.74
C SER A 44 -26.95 -51.23 47.65
N ASN A 45 -26.89 -52.31 46.85
CA ASN A 45 -25.86 -52.52 45.82
C ASN A 45 -26.42 -52.71 44.40
N GLN A 46 -27.73 -52.82 44.20
CA GLN A 46 -28.34 -53.01 42.89
C GLN A 46 -29.12 -51.76 42.47
N LYS A 47 -28.69 -51.21 41.33
CA LYS A 47 -29.35 -50.10 40.66
C LYS A 47 -29.84 -50.56 39.30
N GLU A 48 -31.03 -50.14 38.95
CA GLU A 48 -31.67 -50.43 37.68
C GLU A 48 -31.88 -49.14 36.90
N ARG A 49 -31.72 -49.18 35.58
CA ARG A 49 -32.00 -48.02 34.72
C ARG A 49 -33.50 -47.82 34.58
N VAL A 50 -33.92 -46.56 34.63
CA VAL A 50 -35.31 -46.15 34.42
C VAL A 50 -35.34 -45.06 33.37
N LEU A 51 -36.29 -45.15 32.45
CA LEU A 51 -36.62 -44.08 31.53
C LEU A 51 -37.90 -43.42 32.02
N ARG A 52 -37.89 -42.09 32.16
CA ARG A 52 -39.08 -41.30 32.49
C ARG A 52 -39.39 -40.30 31.40
N ILE A 53 -40.67 -40.17 31.08
CA ILE A 53 -41.21 -39.16 30.17
C ILE A 53 -42.17 -38.29 30.98
N GLU A 54 -42.00 -36.99 30.88
CA GLU A 54 -42.86 -35.99 31.51
C GLU A 54 -43.48 -35.14 30.40
N VAL A 55 -44.80 -34.96 30.44
CA VAL A 55 -45.54 -34.09 29.53
C VAL A 55 -46.20 -32.99 30.36
N THR A 56 -45.83 -31.74 30.10
CA THR A 56 -46.35 -30.57 30.81
C THR A 56 -46.89 -29.53 29.86
N ASP A 57 -47.81 -28.71 30.36
CA ASP A 57 -48.17 -27.44 29.73
C ASP A 57 -47.51 -26.31 30.50
N ASP A 58 -46.76 -25.46 29.80
CA ASP A 58 -46.04 -24.36 30.44
C ASP A 58 -46.87 -23.05 30.40
N GLU A 59 -48.12 -23.11 29.92
CA GLU A 59 -49.07 -22.02 30.11
C GLU A 59 -49.32 -21.79 31.62
N GLU A 60 -49.27 -20.53 32.07
CA GLU A 60 -49.31 -20.16 33.50
C GLU A 60 -50.54 -20.74 34.25
N LEU A 61 -51.68 -20.82 33.56
CA LEU A 61 -52.93 -21.36 34.09
C LEU A 61 -52.95 -22.89 34.20
N GLU A 62 -52.01 -23.58 33.56
CA GLU A 62 -51.94 -25.05 33.47
C GLU A 62 -50.70 -25.60 34.21
N THR A 63 -50.16 -24.85 35.18
CA THR A 63 -48.92 -25.20 35.93
C THR A 63 -48.98 -26.59 36.62
N PHE A 64 -50.18 -27.12 36.87
CA PHE A 64 -50.38 -28.45 37.46
C PHE A 64 -50.62 -29.56 36.43
N PHE A 65 -50.67 -29.23 35.14
CA PHE A 65 -50.75 -30.19 34.05
C PHE A 65 -49.44 -30.99 33.97
N LEU A 66 -49.46 -32.19 34.51
CA LEU A 66 -48.34 -33.12 34.50
C LEU A 66 -48.87 -34.51 34.18
N TYR A 67 -48.36 -35.10 33.11
CA TYR A 67 -48.53 -36.52 32.81
C TYR A 67 -47.17 -37.18 32.79
N VAL A 68 -47.07 -38.33 33.42
CA VAL A 68 -45.81 -39.04 33.56
C VAL A 68 -45.94 -40.47 33.07
N TRP A 69 -44.85 -40.96 32.50
CA TRP A 69 -44.68 -42.36 32.21
C TRP A 69 -43.27 -42.77 32.60
N SER A 70 -43.14 -43.91 33.26
CA SER A 70 -41.86 -44.42 33.72
C SER A 70 -41.79 -45.91 33.41
N VAL A 71 -40.64 -46.38 32.92
CA VAL A 71 -40.40 -47.82 32.76
C VAL A 71 -38.96 -48.13 33.14
N SER A 72 -38.78 -49.18 33.93
CA SER A 72 -37.47 -49.75 34.22
C SER A 72 -37.00 -50.68 33.08
N GLU A 73 -35.72 -51.06 33.12
CA GLU A 73 -35.14 -51.96 32.13
C GLU A 73 -35.77 -53.38 32.17
N GLU A 74 -36.13 -53.86 33.35
CA GLU A 74 -36.85 -55.12 33.54
C GLU A 74 -38.29 -55.03 32.98
N GLU A 75 -39.07 -54.02 33.41
CA GLU A 75 -40.46 -53.80 32.97
C GLU A 75 -40.58 -53.55 31.46
N PHE A 76 -39.51 -53.07 30.80
CA PHE A 76 -39.49 -52.85 29.36
C PHE A 76 -39.71 -54.14 28.55
N HIS A 77 -39.40 -55.32 29.10
CA HIS A 77 -39.60 -56.59 28.40
C HIS A 77 -41.09 -56.84 28.07
N ASP A 78 -41.98 -56.50 29.00
CA ASP A 78 -43.42 -56.63 28.82
C ASP A 78 -43.92 -55.62 27.78
N LEU A 79 -43.48 -54.36 27.87
CA LEU A 79 -43.79 -53.32 26.89
C LEU A 79 -43.35 -53.72 25.48
N LYS A 80 -42.13 -54.25 25.37
CA LYS A 80 -41.55 -54.73 24.11
C LYS A 80 -42.40 -55.83 23.49
N HIS A 81 -42.87 -56.79 24.28
CA HIS A 81 -43.74 -57.85 23.80
C HIS A 81 -45.12 -57.31 23.40
N GLN A 82 -45.75 -56.52 24.28
CA GLN A 82 -47.09 -55.97 24.09
C GLN A 82 -47.20 -55.10 22.83
N GLN A 83 -46.20 -54.26 22.58
CA GLN A 83 -46.17 -53.35 21.43
C GLN A 83 -45.31 -53.86 20.27
N ARG A 84 -44.82 -55.10 20.36
CA ARG A 84 -43.99 -55.75 19.32
C ARG A 84 -42.77 -54.91 18.92
N LEU A 85 -42.13 -54.26 19.88
CA LEU A 85 -40.96 -53.42 19.65
C LEU A 85 -39.76 -54.30 19.25
N LEU A 86 -39.05 -53.90 18.21
CA LEU A 86 -37.89 -54.64 17.69
C LEU A 86 -36.56 -54.24 18.35
N VAL A 87 -36.60 -53.25 19.25
CA VAL A 87 -35.41 -52.66 19.86
C VAL A 87 -35.24 -53.06 21.32
N ASP A 88 -34.02 -52.89 21.85
CA ASP A 88 -33.71 -53.04 23.27
C ASP A 88 -33.97 -51.74 24.03
N PHE A 89 -33.84 -51.80 25.36
CA PHE A 89 -34.11 -50.66 26.23
C PHE A 89 -33.27 -49.41 25.88
N PRO A 90 -31.94 -49.49 25.66
CA PRO A 90 -31.15 -48.32 25.27
C PRO A 90 -31.57 -47.71 23.93
N LYS A 91 -31.87 -48.53 22.91
CA LYS A 91 -32.29 -48.03 21.59
C LYS A 91 -33.72 -47.54 21.59
N PHE A 92 -34.57 -48.00 22.50
CA PHE A 92 -35.95 -47.51 22.61
C PHE A 92 -36.00 -45.99 22.84
N ALA A 93 -35.20 -45.47 23.78
CA ALA A 93 -35.16 -44.03 24.04
C ALA A 93 -34.77 -43.22 22.79
N ALA A 94 -33.77 -43.68 22.03
CA ALA A 94 -33.36 -43.05 20.77
C ALA A 94 -34.48 -43.03 19.73
N ASN A 95 -35.11 -44.18 19.46
CA ASN A 95 -36.21 -44.25 18.48
C ASN A 95 -37.44 -43.43 18.91
N PHE A 96 -37.72 -43.36 20.22
CA PHE A 96 -38.81 -42.52 20.71
C PHE A 96 -38.51 -41.04 20.53
N MET A 97 -37.27 -40.60 20.74
CA MET A 97 -36.84 -39.23 20.41
C MET A 97 -36.99 -38.92 18.92
N ASP A 98 -36.64 -39.87 18.04
CA ASP A 98 -36.81 -39.70 16.59
C ASP A 98 -38.30 -39.51 16.22
N LEU A 99 -39.19 -40.31 16.80
CA LEU A 99 -40.63 -40.17 16.64
C LEU A 99 -41.15 -38.83 17.17
N LEU A 100 -40.70 -38.38 18.34
CA LEU A 100 -41.06 -37.05 18.87
C LEU A 100 -40.54 -35.91 17.98
N THR A 101 -39.36 -36.08 17.39
CA THR A 101 -38.75 -35.12 16.46
C THR A 101 -39.61 -34.94 15.22
N CYS A 102 -40.23 -36.01 14.72
CA CYS A 102 -41.23 -35.95 13.65
C CYS A 102 -42.50 -35.17 14.02
N CYS A 103 -42.80 -35.00 15.32
CA CYS A 103 -43.96 -34.27 15.85
C CYS A 103 -43.66 -32.83 16.30
N LEU A 104 -42.42 -32.35 16.15
CA LEU A 104 -42.02 -31.02 16.61
C LEU A 104 -42.78 -29.90 15.87
N ALA A 105 -42.93 -28.76 16.54
CA ALA A 105 -43.70 -27.61 16.04
C ALA A 105 -43.14 -26.96 14.77
N LYS A 106 -41.90 -27.26 14.40
CA LYS A 106 -41.32 -26.84 13.12
C LYS A 106 -41.83 -27.80 12.05
N PRO A 107 -42.39 -27.31 10.92
CA PRO A 107 -42.50 -28.14 9.74
C PRO A 107 -41.07 -28.52 9.37
N THR A 108 -40.66 -29.74 9.71
CA THR A 108 -39.39 -30.28 9.28
C THR A 108 -39.47 -30.44 7.77
N LEU A 109 -38.92 -29.46 7.06
CA LEU A 109 -38.29 -29.64 5.75
C LEU A 109 -37.06 -30.59 5.85
N LEU A 110 -37.07 -31.55 6.78
CA LEU A 110 -35.97 -32.44 7.13
C LEU A 110 -36.36 -33.91 6.92
N HIS A 111 -37.15 -34.18 5.89
CA HIS A 111 -37.23 -35.51 5.30
C HIS A 111 -37.14 -35.46 3.76
N GLU A 112 -36.24 -34.63 3.24
CA GLU A 112 -35.76 -34.75 1.85
C GLU A 112 -34.47 -35.59 1.76
N SER A 113 -33.89 -36.04 2.88
CA SER A 113 -32.59 -36.73 2.87
C SER A 113 -32.57 -37.94 3.80
N SER A 114 -33.16 -39.06 3.36
CA SER A 114 -32.67 -40.43 3.66
C SER A 114 -33.54 -41.57 3.11
N SER A 115 -34.28 -41.37 2.02
CA SER A 115 -34.65 -42.49 1.15
C SER A 115 -34.88 -42.01 -0.27
N SER A 116 -33.93 -42.33 -1.15
CA SER A 116 -33.89 -42.00 -2.57
C SER A 116 -34.93 -42.78 -3.40
N HIS A 117 -36.20 -42.82 -3.00
CA HIS A 117 -37.33 -43.30 -3.80
C HIS A 117 -38.65 -42.89 -3.13
N ARG A 118 -39.08 -41.63 -3.29
CA ARG A 118 -40.49 -41.28 -3.10
C ARG A 118 -41.06 -40.78 -4.42
N PRO A 119 -41.99 -41.49 -5.08
CA PRO A 119 -42.61 -41.03 -6.31
C PRO A 119 -43.32 -39.69 -6.08
N GLU A 120 -43.19 -38.77 -7.04
CA GLU A 120 -43.91 -37.50 -7.06
C GLU A 120 -45.42 -37.74 -6.89
N GLY A 121 -46.03 -37.15 -5.87
CA GLY A 121 -47.48 -37.21 -5.62
C GLY A 121 -47.94 -37.76 -4.26
N GLN A 122 -47.04 -38.24 -3.39
CA GLN A 122 -47.43 -38.63 -2.03
C GLN A 122 -47.32 -37.46 -1.05
N ALA A 123 -48.44 -37.04 -0.46
CA ALA A 123 -48.47 -36.07 0.63
C ALA A 123 -47.47 -36.47 1.74
N PRO A 124 -46.76 -35.52 2.38
CA PRO A 124 -45.85 -35.82 3.49
C PRO A 124 -46.60 -36.59 4.58
N LEU A 125 -45.96 -37.64 5.12
CA LEU A 125 -46.48 -38.36 6.27
C LEU A 125 -46.56 -37.38 7.44
N SER A 126 -47.76 -37.17 7.97
CA SER A 126 -47.97 -36.25 9.09
C SER A 126 -47.98 -37.05 10.38
N TYR A 127 -46.92 -36.90 11.17
CA TYR A 127 -46.83 -37.47 12.51
C TYR A 127 -47.52 -36.54 13.50
N LEU A 128 -48.36 -37.11 14.36
CA LEU A 128 -49.11 -36.38 15.37
C LEU A 128 -48.95 -37.10 16.71
N ALA A 129 -48.53 -36.35 17.73
CA ALA A 129 -48.64 -36.80 19.11
C ALA A 129 -50.08 -36.59 19.59
N VAL A 130 -50.64 -37.59 20.27
CA VAL A 130 -52.00 -37.56 20.82
C VAL A 130 -51.94 -37.94 22.29
N LEU A 131 -52.47 -37.08 23.15
CA LEU A 131 -52.64 -37.37 24.58
C LEU A 131 -54.13 -37.50 24.88
N ASN A 132 -54.59 -38.72 25.06
CA ASN A 132 -55.90 -38.98 25.63
C ASN A 132 -55.76 -38.96 27.16
N THR A 133 -56.40 -38.01 27.81
CA THR A 133 -56.31 -37.84 29.27
C THR A 133 -57.11 -38.89 30.03
N HIS A 134 -58.11 -39.51 29.41
CA HIS A 134 -58.94 -40.53 30.03
C HIS A 134 -59.63 -41.38 28.94
N ASP A 135 -59.15 -42.62 28.78
CA ASP A 135 -59.77 -43.60 27.88
C ASP A 135 -61.00 -44.27 28.52
N ALA A 136 -61.60 -45.22 27.80
CA ALA A 136 -62.78 -45.95 28.29
C ALA A 136 -62.52 -46.82 29.53
N ALA A 137 -61.24 -47.11 29.83
CA ALA A 137 -60.80 -47.89 30.97
C ALA A 137 -60.27 -47.01 32.12
N GLY A 138 -60.30 -45.68 31.97
CA GLY A 138 -59.86 -44.71 32.97
C GLY A 138 -58.36 -44.40 32.95
N TYR A 139 -57.66 -44.79 31.88
CA TYR A 139 -56.22 -44.56 31.75
C TYR A 139 -55.91 -43.41 30.80
N SER A 140 -54.82 -42.72 31.07
CA SER A 140 -54.30 -41.71 30.15
C SER A 140 -53.34 -42.37 29.18
N THR A 141 -53.43 -42.05 27.90
CA THR A 141 -52.61 -42.68 26.85
C THR A 141 -51.97 -41.61 25.98
N PHE A 142 -50.64 -41.65 25.86
CA PHE A 142 -49.89 -40.85 24.91
C PHE A 142 -49.48 -41.72 23.73
N SER A 143 -49.89 -41.33 22.52
CA SER A 143 -49.61 -42.07 21.29
C SER A 143 -48.94 -41.20 20.25
N ILE A 144 -48.05 -41.79 19.47
CA ILE A 144 -47.54 -41.18 18.24
C ILE A 144 -48.21 -41.87 17.07
N VAL A 145 -48.99 -41.11 16.31
CA VAL A 145 -49.72 -41.61 15.15
C VAL A 145 -49.20 -40.98 13.87
N GLU A 146 -49.09 -41.79 12.83
CA GLU A 146 -48.85 -41.32 11.47
C GLU A 146 -50.16 -41.33 10.71
N THR A 147 -50.49 -40.21 10.10
CA THR A 147 -51.67 -40.10 9.23
C THR A 147 -51.23 -40.18 7.78
N ASN A 148 -51.80 -41.13 7.04
CA ASN A 148 -51.72 -41.17 5.58
C ASN A 148 -53.09 -40.81 4.96
N ALA A 149 -53.18 -40.80 3.63
CA ALA A 149 -54.40 -40.42 2.92
C ALA A 149 -55.63 -41.32 3.18
N PHE A 150 -55.45 -42.48 3.83
CA PHE A 150 -56.49 -43.49 4.03
C PHE A 150 -56.78 -43.77 5.51
N LYS A 151 -55.76 -43.81 6.37
CA LYS A 151 -55.86 -44.25 7.77
C LYS A 151 -54.82 -43.59 8.68
N ARG A 152 -55.10 -43.68 9.99
CA ARG A 152 -54.14 -43.40 11.06
C ARG A 152 -53.46 -44.71 11.49
N LEU A 153 -52.13 -44.72 11.52
CA LEU A 153 -51.31 -45.81 12.02
C LEU A 153 -50.70 -45.38 13.36
N THR A 154 -50.84 -46.18 14.41
CA THR A 154 -50.18 -45.92 15.70
C THR A 154 -48.80 -46.55 15.69
N HIS A 155 -47.76 -45.75 15.89
CA HIS A 155 -46.37 -46.20 15.98
C HIS A 155 -46.00 -46.66 17.39
N LEU A 156 -46.47 -45.92 18.39
CA LEU A 156 -46.25 -46.21 19.79
C LEU A 156 -47.42 -45.67 20.61
N SER A 157 -47.82 -46.40 21.65
CA SER A 157 -48.88 -46.00 22.57
C SER A 157 -48.48 -46.32 24.01
N LEU A 158 -48.26 -45.31 24.83
CA LEU A 158 -47.78 -45.44 26.19
C LEU A 158 -48.88 -45.02 27.16
N GLN A 159 -49.05 -45.79 28.23
CA GLN A 159 -50.07 -45.55 29.24
C GLN A 159 -49.53 -44.61 30.33
N PHE A 160 -49.81 -43.32 30.20
CA PHE A 160 -49.40 -42.30 31.15
C PHE A 160 -50.31 -42.27 32.38
N THR A 161 -49.79 -41.74 33.47
CA THR A 161 -50.57 -41.39 34.66
C THR A 161 -50.58 -39.88 34.85
N PRO A 162 -51.71 -39.27 35.23
CA PRO A 162 -51.70 -37.89 35.69
C PRO A 162 -50.87 -37.81 36.98
N GLY A 163 -50.05 -36.76 37.10
CA GLY A 163 -49.24 -36.54 38.29
C GLY A 163 -50.12 -36.28 39.50
N ASP A 164 -49.86 -37.00 40.58
CA ASP A 164 -50.52 -36.73 41.86
C ASP A 164 -49.88 -35.52 42.58
N ASP A 165 -50.45 -35.16 43.73
CA ASP A 165 -49.94 -34.07 44.58
C ASP A 165 -48.44 -34.19 44.90
N ALA A 166 -47.95 -35.41 45.11
CA ALA A 166 -46.56 -35.64 45.49
C ALA A 166 -45.63 -35.49 44.28
N GLU A 167 -46.01 -36.05 43.13
CA GLU A 167 -45.26 -35.94 41.88
C GLU A 167 -45.23 -34.50 41.37
N VAL A 168 -46.36 -33.80 41.41
CA VAL A 168 -46.45 -32.39 41.01
C VAL A 168 -45.56 -31.52 41.91
N LYS A 169 -45.61 -31.72 43.24
CA LYS A 169 -44.73 -30.99 44.17
C LYS A 169 -43.26 -31.26 43.90
N LEU A 170 -42.88 -32.52 43.66
CA LEU A 170 -41.49 -32.89 43.36
C LEU A 170 -41.03 -32.27 42.03
N TYR A 171 -41.87 -32.32 40.99
CA TYR A 171 -41.62 -31.72 39.69
C TYR A 171 -41.41 -30.21 39.81
N LEU A 172 -42.36 -29.50 40.43
CA LEU A 172 -42.30 -28.04 40.59
C LEU A 172 -41.11 -27.61 41.46
N ALA A 173 -40.81 -28.31 42.54
CA ALA A 173 -39.64 -28.01 43.38
C ALA A 173 -38.33 -28.18 42.60
N ALA A 174 -38.22 -29.25 41.79
CA ALA A 174 -37.07 -29.48 40.94
C ALA A 174 -36.92 -28.40 39.85
N ARG A 175 -38.02 -28.06 39.15
CA ARG A 175 -38.02 -26.99 38.14
C ARG A 175 -37.69 -25.63 38.74
N LEU A 176 -38.27 -25.28 39.89
CA LEU A 176 -37.96 -24.04 40.59
C LEU A 176 -36.48 -23.95 40.95
N ARG A 177 -35.89 -25.04 41.45
CA ARG A 177 -34.45 -25.11 41.75
C ARG A 177 -33.62 -24.89 40.49
N GLN A 178 -33.93 -25.59 39.40
CA GLN A 178 -33.23 -25.48 38.12
C GLN A 178 -33.30 -24.03 37.60
N THR A 179 -34.49 -23.47 37.45
CA THR A 179 -34.69 -22.09 36.96
C THR A 179 -34.04 -21.06 37.87
N THR A 180 -34.07 -21.26 39.19
CA THR A 180 -33.40 -20.34 40.14
C THR A 180 -31.88 -20.37 39.98
N HIS A 181 -31.31 -21.56 39.75
CA HIS A 181 -29.87 -21.70 39.52
C HIS A 181 -29.45 -21.08 38.19
N GLU A 182 -30.18 -21.37 37.10
CA GLU A 182 -29.95 -20.76 35.78
C GLU A 182 -30.08 -19.24 35.83
N LYS A 183 -31.10 -18.71 36.51
CA LYS A 183 -31.28 -17.26 36.71
C LYS A 183 -30.06 -16.64 37.38
N ARG A 184 -29.56 -17.22 38.47
CA ARG A 184 -28.38 -16.69 39.18
C ARG A 184 -27.15 -16.69 38.28
N ARG A 185 -26.89 -17.80 37.58
CA ARG A 185 -25.78 -17.88 36.62
C ARG A 185 -25.87 -16.79 35.55
N LEU A 186 -27.05 -16.63 34.94
CA LEU A 186 -27.26 -15.59 33.93
C LEU A 186 -27.11 -14.17 34.50
N GLN A 187 -27.48 -13.93 35.77
CA GLN A 187 -27.26 -12.65 36.43
C GLN A 187 -25.77 -12.38 36.68
N ASP A 188 -25.01 -13.40 37.11
CA ASP A 188 -23.57 -13.29 37.33
C ASP A 188 -22.84 -13.05 36.00
N ASP A 189 -23.19 -13.80 34.94
CA ASP A 189 -22.65 -13.64 33.59
C ASP A 189 -22.95 -12.24 33.02
N LEU A 190 -24.16 -11.73 33.24
CA LEU A 190 -24.55 -10.39 32.82
C LEU A 190 -23.74 -9.31 33.56
N MET A 191 -23.54 -9.45 34.87
CA MET A 191 -22.72 -8.54 35.66
C MET A 191 -21.26 -8.53 35.16
N ALA A 192 -20.67 -9.70 34.94
CA ALA A 192 -19.31 -9.82 34.42
C ALA A 192 -19.17 -9.16 33.04
N THR A 193 -20.08 -9.49 32.12
CA THR A 193 -20.09 -8.93 30.76
C THR A 193 -20.26 -7.41 30.76
N THR A 194 -21.08 -6.88 31.68
CA THR A 194 -21.28 -5.43 31.84
C THR A 194 -20.00 -4.74 32.33
N ALA A 195 -19.33 -5.32 33.32
CA ALA A 195 -18.06 -4.80 33.83
C ALA A 195 -16.96 -4.79 32.76
N ASP A 196 -16.85 -5.87 31.97
CA ASP A 196 -15.90 -5.97 30.87
C ASP A 196 -16.19 -4.93 29.76
N LEU A 197 -17.48 -4.70 29.47
CA LEU A 197 -17.89 -3.68 28.51
C LEU A 197 -17.50 -2.28 28.98
N ASP A 198 -17.71 -1.97 30.25
CA ASP A 198 -17.36 -0.65 30.81
C ASP A 198 -15.84 -0.44 30.82
N ALA A 199 -15.07 -1.45 31.21
CA ALA A 199 -13.60 -1.41 31.14
C ALA A 199 -13.10 -1.21 29.69
N THR A 200 -13.73 -1.86 28.73
CA THR A 200 -13.41 -1.71 27.31
C THR A 200 -13.70 -0.28 26.82
N LYS A 201 -14.85 0.29 27.20
CA LYS A 201 -15.20 1.68 26.87
C LYS A 201 -14.23 2.69 27.47
N GLU A 202 -13.80 2.49 28.72
CA GLU A 202 -12.79 3.35 29.35
C GLU A 202 -11.45 3.28 28.61
N SER A 203 -11.02 2.07 28.23
CA SER A 203 -9.82 1.88 27.43
C SER A 203 -9.93 2.53 26.04
N GLU A 204 -11.09 2.43 25.40
CA GLU A 204 -11.36 3.07 24.11
C GLU A 204 -11.29 4.60 24.21
N ALA A 205 -11.91 5.19 25.24
CA ALA A 205 -11.83 6.63 25.49
C ALA A 205 -10.39 7.10 25.77
N ALA A 206 -9.60 6.31 26.51
CA ALA A 206 -8.19 6.60 26.76
C ALA A 206 -7.36 6.56 25.47
N LEU A 207 -7.57 5.55 24.63
CA LEU A 207 -6.92 5.42 23.32
C LEU A 207 -7.29 6.57 22.39
N GLN A 208 -8.57 6.96 22.33
CA GLN A 208 -9.01 8.10 21.53
C GLN A 208 -8.30 9.39 21.97
N THR A 209 -8.20 9.63 23.27
CA THR A 209 -7.47 10.77 23.83
C THR A 209 -5.97 10.73 23.48
N GLN A 210 -5.36 9.54 23.40
CA GLN A 210 -3.97 9.37 23.01
C GLN A 210 -3.76 9.65 21.51
N VAL A 211 -4.68 9.19 20.66
CA VAL A 211 -4.69 9.48 19.23
C VAL A 211 -4.78 10.98 18.99
N ASP A 212 -5.72 11.67 19.64
CA ASP A 212 -5.90 13.11 19.49
C ASP A 212 -4.64 13.88 19.90
N ARG A 213 -4.00 13.49 21.01
CA ARG A 213 -2.72 14.07 21.45
C ARG A 213 -1.59 13.83 20.44
N ALA A 214 -1.46 12.61 19.92
CA ALA A 214 -0.44 12.29 18.93
C ALA A 214 -0.65 13.07 17.63
N MET A 215 -1.90 13.23 17.19
CA MET A 215 -2.25 14.04 16.01
C MET A 215 -1.88 15.51 16.22
N GLN A 216 -2.18 16.08 17.39
CA GLN A 216 -1.82 17.46 17.70
C GLN A 216 -0.30 17.66 17.73
N GLN A 217 0.44 16.78 18.41
CA GLN A 217 1.90 16.84 18.45
C GLN A 217 2.52 16.72 17.06
N HIS A 218 2.00 15.82 16.23
CA HIS A 218 2.47 15.66 14.87
C HIS A 218 2.19 16.91 14.02
N ALA A 219 1.02 17.54 14.17
CA ALA A 219 0.69 18.78 13.48
C ALA A 219 1.63 19.93 13.90
N GLU A 220 1.94 20.05 15.19
CA GLU A 220 2.89 21.04 15.72
C GLU A 220 4.31 20.82 15.19
N GLN A 221 4.80 19.56 15.20
CA GLN A 221 6.11 19.19 14.66
C GLN A 221 6.21 19.48 13.16
N LEU A 222 5.19 19.11 12.39
CA LEU A 222 5.14 19.37 10.95
C LEU A 222 5.12 20.88 10.66
N GLY A 223 4.37 21.65 11.45
CA GLY A 223 4.33 23.11 11.36
C GLY A 223 5.70 23.74 11.64
N SER A 224 6.36 23.34 12.73
CA SER A 224 7.70 23.81 13.08
C SER A 224 8.74 23.45 12.02
N ALA A 225 8.76 22.20 11.56
CA ALA A 225 9.67 21.74 10.51
C ALA A 225 9.46 22.50 9.20
N LYS A 226 8.20 22.78 8.82
CA LYS A 226 7.89 23.58 7.62
C LYS A 226 8.38 25.03 7.74
N MET A 227 8.22 25.66 8.91
CA MET A 227 8.76 27.00 9.15
C MET A 227 10.29 27.00 9.06
N ALA A 228 10.96 26.09 9.75
CA ALA A 228 12.42 25.98 9.72
C ALA A 228 12.95 25.73 8.30
N ALA A 229 12.28 24.88 7.52
CA ALA A 229 12.64 24.64 6.13
C ALA A 229 12.43 25.88 5.25
N SER A 230 11.36 26.65 5.48
CA SER A 230 11.12 27.92 4.79
C SER A 230 12.22 28.93 5.10
N ASP A 231 12.57 29.09 6.37
CA ASP A 231 13.61 30.02 6.83
C ASP A 231 15.00 29.63 6.31
N ALA A 232 15.31 28.34 6.27
CA ALA A 232 16.55 27.85 5.67
C ALA A 232 16.60 28.13 4.16
N MET A 233 15.47 28.00 3.46
CA MET A 233 15.38 28.24 2.02
C MET A 233 15.49 29.74 1.69
N THR A 234 14.89 30.62 2.49
CA THR A 234 15.07 32.08 2.34
C THR A 234 16.52 32.47 2.63
N ALA A 235 17.12 31.98 3.71
CA ALA A 235 18.52 32.24 4.04
C ALA A 235 19.47 31.76 2.93
N GLN A 236 19.21 30.58 2.34
CA GLN A 236 19.99 30.06 1.22
C GLN A 236 19.86 30.94 -0.03
N LYS A 237 18.64 31.42 -0.34
CA LYS A 237 18.42 32.36 -1.46
C LYS A 237 19.15 33.67 -1.25
N GLU A 238 19.10 34.24 -0.06
CA GLU A 238 19.82 35.48 0.28
C GLU A 238 21.33 35.30 0.15
N ALA A 239 21.88 34.20 0.68
CA ALA A 239 23.30 33.89 0.55
C ALA A 239 23.74 33.69 -0.92
N ALA A 240 22.91 33.02 -1.72
CA ALA A 240 23.17 32.83 -3.15
C ALA A 240 23.12 34.15 -3.92
N LEU A 241 22.15 35.03 -3.63
CA LEU A 241 22.05 36.37 -4.22
C LEU A 241 23.25 37.24 -3.85
N GLN A 242 23.68 37.20 -2.59
CA GLN A 242 24.86 37.95 -2.14
C GLN A 242 26.12 37.47 -2.88
N THR A 243 26.30 36.15 -2.98
CA THR A 243 27.43 35.56 -3.72
C THR A 243 27.41 35.96 -5.20
N LEU A 244 26.23 35.93 -5.83
CA LEU A 244 26.06 36.36 -7.22
C LEU A 244 26.49 37.82 -7.38
N HIS A 245 25.96 38.72 -6.55
CA HIS A 245 26.27 40.15 -6.58
C HIS A 245 27.78 40.42 -6.38
N ASP A 246 28.42 39.71 -5.45
CA ASP A 246 29.86 39.84 -5.19
C ASP A 246 30.68 39.35 -6.40
N THR A 247 30.27 38.25 -7.04
CA THR A 247 30.93 37.77 -8.27
C THR A 247 30.74 38.72 -9.45
N GLU A 248 29.53 39.26 -9.65
CA GLU A 248 29.24 40.25 -10.70
C GLU A 248 30.08 41.50 -10.51
N ARG A 249 30.18 42.01 -9.27
CA ARG A 249 31.04 43.15 -8.94
C ARG A 249 32.50 42.86 -9.25
N MET A 250 33.02 41.69 -8.84
CA MET A 250 34.39 41.28 -9.12
C MET A 250 34.67 41.22 -10.63
N TYR A 251 33.79 40.58 -11.40
CA TYR A 251 33.96 40.48 -12.86
C TYR A 251 33.85 41.84 -13.54
N THR A 252 32.96 42.72 -13.06
CA THR A 252 32.82 44.08 -13.60
C THR A 252 34.10 44.89 -13.39
N THR A 253 34.66 44.89 -12.17
CA THR A 253 35.94 45.54 -11.88
C THR A 253 37.09 44.94 -12.69
N LYS A 254 37.13 43.61 -12.84
CA LYS A 254 38.15 42.95 -13.66
C LYS A 254 38.06 43.35 -15.14
N LEU A 255 36.84 43.43 -15.68
CA LEU A 255 36.58 43.84 -17.06
C LEU A 255 37.00 45.31 -17.29
N GLU A 256 36.71 46.18 -16.33
CA GLU A 256 37.09 47.59 -16.37
C GLU A 256 38.62 47.77 -16.32
N ASN A 257 39.29 47.06 -15.42
CA ASN A 257 40.77 47.06 -15.35
C ASN A 257 41.40 46.52 -16.65
N LEU A 258 40.88 45.44 -17.22
CA LEU A 258 41.33 44.90 -18.51
C LEU A 258 41.13 45.90 -19.64
N ARG A 259 39.99 46.59 -19.68
CA ARG A 259 39.73 47.64 -20.67
C ARG A 259 40.71 48.81 -20.54
N LEU A 260 40.97 49.26 -19.31
CA LEU A 260 41.93 50.34 -19.04
C LEU A 260 43.35 49.93 -19.49
N SER A 261 43.82 48.77 -19.05
CA SER A 261 45.14 48.25 -19.44
C SER A 261 45.27 48.07 -20.96
N SER A 262 44.23 47.53 -21.62
CA SER A 262 44.26 47.37 -23.09
C SER A 262 44.29 48.72 -23.79
N LYS A 263 43.57 49.72 -23.26
CA LYS A 263 43.58 51.08 -23.80
C LYS A 263 44.97 51.71 -23.66
N GLU A 264 45.60 51.58 -22.49
CA GLU A 264 46.97 52.04 -22.26
C GLU A 264 47.98 51.35 -23.20
N GLU A 265 47.86 50.04 -23.40
CA GLU A 265 48.69 49.30 -24.36
C GLU A 265 48.49 49.79 -25.81
N ILE A 266 47.24 50.04 -26.22
CA ILE A 266 46.93 50.61 -27.54
C ILE A 266 47.58 51.99 -27.69
N GLU A 267 47.45 52.86 -26.68
CA GLU A 267 48.05 54.21 -26.70
C GLU A 267 49.59 54.13 -26.80
N GLN A 268 50.23 53.21 -26.06
CA GLN A 268 51.67 52.98 -26.14
C GLN A 268 52.10 52.46 -27.52
N LEU A 269 51.35 51.53 -28.11
CA LEU A 269 51.64 51.01 -29.45
C LEU A 269 51.44 52.09 -30.52
N GLN A 270 50.41 52.92 -30.40
CA GLN A 270 50.18 54.06 -31.28
C GLN A 270 51.32 55.08 -31.20
N HIS A 271 51.82 55.37 -29.98
CA HIS A 271 52.97 56.25 -29.80
C HIS A 271 54.22 55.68 -30.48
N LYS A 272 54.54 54.40 -30.23
CA LYS A 272 55.67 53.72 -30.87
C LYS A 272 55.54 53.69 -32.39
N LEU A 273 54.33 53.44 -32.91
CA LEU A 273 54.07 53.46 -34.34
C LEU A 273 54.40 54.85 -34.91
N ALA A 274 53.89 55.92 -34.30
CA ALA A 274 54.17 57.29 -34.73
C ALA A 274 55.68 57.63 -34.68
N GLU A 275 56.39 57.20 -33.64
CA GLU A 275 57.84 57.35 -33.54
C GLU A 275 58.57 56.62 -34.68
N THR A 276 58.20 55.37 -34.95
CA THR A 276 58.81 54.59 -36.04
C THR A 276 58.49 55.15 -37.43
N GLU A 277 57.28 55.66 -37.64
CA GLU A 277 56.88 56.34 -38.88
C GLU A 277 57.68 57.62 -39.08
N SER A 278 57.85 58.43 -38.02
CA SER A 278 58.68 59.63 -38.07
C SER A 278 60.14 59.30 -38.37
N ALA A 279 60.71 58.27 -37.73
CA ALA A 279 62.06 57.80 -38.00
C ALA A 279 62.19 57.30 -39.45
N LEU A 280 61.20 56.56 -39.95
CA LEU A 280 61.18 56.06 -41.32
C LEU A 280 61.11 57.20 -42.34
N GLN A 281 60.30 58.24 -42.09
CA GLN A 281 60.25 59.45 -42.92
C GLN A 281 61.59 60.18 -42.95
N LEU A 282 62.24 60.34 -41.79
CA LEU A 282 63.55 60.98 -41.71
C LEU A 282 64.59 60.17 -42.49
N LEU A 283 64.61 58.85 -42.29
CA LEU A 283 65.52 57.95 -42.99
C LEU A 283 65.26 58.00 -44.50
N GLN A 284 64.00 58.02 -44.93
CA GLN A 284 63.63 58.15 -46.34
C GLN A 284 64.08 59.49 -46.94
N LYS A 285 63.99 60.60 -46.18
CA LYS A 285 64.51 61.91 -46.59
C LYS A 285 66.03 61.90 -46.74
N THR A 286 66.74 61.31 -45.78
CA THR A 286 68.21 61.19 -45.85
C THR A 286 68.65 60.29 -47.01
N LYS A 287 67.95 59.17 -47.22
CA LYS A 287 68.15 58.29 -48.37
C LYS A 287 68.01 59.07 -49.68
N TYR A 288 66.91 59.82 -49.86
CA TYR A 288 66.69 60.63 -51.05
C TYR A 288 67.81 61.67 -51.25
N GLN A 289 68.25 62.35 -50.19
CA GLN A 289 69.40 63.27 -50.26
C GLN A 289 70.68 62.56 -50.73
N HIS A 290 70.99 61.39 -50.15
CA HIS A 290 72.14 60.61 -50.56
C HIS A 290 72.04 60.15 -52.02
N GLU A 291 70.86 59.69 -52.47
CA GLU A 291 70.62 59.34 -53.89
C GLU A 291 70.83 60.54 -54.82
N THR A 292 70.34 61.73 -54.46
CA THR A 292 70.60 62.94 -55.26
C THR A 292 72.08 63.35 -55.29
N ASN A 293 72.80 63.16 -54.18
CA ASN A 293 74.23 63.45 -54.09
C ASN A 293 75.06 62.45 -54.90
N ILE A 294 74.66 61.17 -54.90
CA ILE A 294 75.27 60.16 -55.76
C ILE A 294 75.07 60.56 -57.22
N ALA A 295 73.84 60.90 -57.63
CA ALA A 295 73.56 61.30 -59.00
C ALA A 295 74.28 62.60 -59.45
N THR A 296 74.54 63.55 -58.54
CA THR A 296 75.37 64.74 -58.85
C THR A 296 76.84 64.40 -58.97
N LEU A 297 77.38 63.57 -58.07
CA LEU A 297 78.76 63.10 -58.11
C LEU A 297 79.03 62.28 -59.38
N GLU A 298 78.12 61.38 -59.75
CA GLU A 298 78.19 60.61 -61.00
C GLU A 298 78.24 61.53 -62.23
N ARG A 299 77.41 62.58 -62.28
CA ARG A 299 77.49 63.60 -63.33
C ARG A 299 78.80 64.37 -63.34
N HIS A 300 79.36 64.67 -62.17
CA HIS A 300 80.62 65.39 -62.05
C HIS A 300 81.81 64.53 -62.51
N VAL A 301 81.80 63.24 -62.17
CA VAL A 301 82.76 62.25 -62.66
C VAL A 301 82.68 62.18 -64.19
N ALA A 302 81.49 62.04 -64.77
CA ALA A 302 81.31 62.02 -66.22
C ALA A 302 81.85 63.29 -66.91
N ALA A 303 81.61 64.48 -66.32
CA ALA A 303 82.13 65.73 -66.85
C ALA A 303 83.67 65.82 -66.77
N LEU A 304 84.27 65.39 -65.66
CA LEU A 304 85.72 65.34 -65.51
C LEU A 304 86.36 64.35 -66.49
N GLU A 305 85.74 63.21 -66.72
CA GLU A 305 86.17 62.23 -67.72
C GLU A 305 86.18 62.83 -69.13
N ASP A 306 85.13 63.55 -69.53
CA ASP A 306 85.05 64.24 -70.82
C ASP A 306 86.10 65.36 -70.95
N THR A 307 86.35 66.10 -69.88
CA THR A 307 87.36 67.17 -69.86
C THR A 307 88.77 66.60 -69.98
N ASN A 308 89.04 65.48 -69.30
CA ASN A 308 90.33 64.79 -69.38
C ASN A 308 90.55 64.20 -70.78
N ARG A 309 89.48 63.69 -71.41
CA ARG A 309 89.50 63.23 -72.80
C ARG A 309 89.81 64.38 -73.77
N LEU A 310 89.19 65.56 -73.61
CA LEU A 310 89.47 66.77 -74.40
C LEU A 310 90.93 67.23 -74.25
N ASN A 311 91.43 67.32 -73.01
CA ASN A 311 92.82 67.68 -72.75
C ASN A 311 93.81 66.68 -73.37
N SER A 312 93.48 65.39 -73.37
CA SER A 312 94.28 64.37 -74.06
C SER A 312 94.37 64.61 -75.56
N VAL A 313 93.28 65.03 -76.20
CA VAL A 313 93.24 65.36 -77.64
C VAL A 313 94.07 66.62 -77.93
N GLU A 314 93.94 67.65 -77.10
CA GLU A 314 94.73 68.89 -77.21
C GLU A 314 96.23 68.65 -77.04
N LEU A 315 96.62 67.81 -76.07
CA LEU A 315 98.02 67.46 -75.83
C LEU A 315 98.63 66.66 -77.00
N GLN A 316 97.81 65.85 -77.68
CA GLN A 316 98.19 65.17 -78.93
C GLN A 316 98.40 66.17 -80.09
N SER A 317 97.52 67.16 -80.21
CA SER A 317 97.63 68.25 -81.20
C SER A 317 98.91 69.06 -81.01
N LEU A 318 99.20 69.52 -79.78
CA LEU A 318 100.41 70.30 -79.47
C LEU A 318 101.71 69.51 -79.71
N LYS A 319 101.72 68.20 -79.46
CA LYS A 319 102.85 67.32 -79.81
C LYS A 319 103.09 67.25 -81.31
N SER A 320 102.03 67.25 -82.12
CA SER A 320 102.17 67.26 -83.59
C SER A 320 102.70 68.59 -84.12
N GLN A 321 102.32 69.70 -83.48
CA GLN A 321 102.73 71.06 -83.85
C GLN A 321 104.20 71.34 -83.51
N ASN A 322 104.71 70.85 -82.38
CA ASN A 322 106.13 70.93 -82.02
C ASN A 322 107.02 70.17 -83.01
N LYS A 323 106.56 69.01 -83.48
CA LYS A 323 107.30 68.19 -84.46
C LYS A 323 107.47 68.91 -85.81
N ALA A 324 106.52 69.77 -86.18
CA ALA A 324 106.58 70.56 -87.41
C ALA A 324 107.56 71.75 -87.31
N LEU A 325 107.66 72.37 -86.13
CA LEU A 325 108.57 73.51 -85.87
C LEU A 325 110.04 73.09 -85.84
N ASP A 326 110.37 71.92 -85.27
CA ASP A 326 111.73 71.37 -85.30
C ASP A 326 112.23 71.09 -86.73
N GLN A 327 111.32 70.72 -87.64
CA GLN A 327 111.63 70.45 -89.04
C GLN A 327 111.98 71.74 -89.82
N ASP A 328 111.38 72.89 -89.46
CA ASP A 328 111.62 74.19 -90.11
C ASP A 328 112.96 74.84 -89.68
N VAL A 329 113.40 74.59 -88.44
CA VAL A 329 114.70 75.07 -87.95
C VAL A 329 115.86 74.34 -88.64
N PHE A 330 115.73 73.03 -88.88
CA PHE A 330 116.77 72.22 -89.50
C PHE A 330 117.05 72.62 -90.97
N THR A 331 116.03 73.05 -91.71
CA THR A 331 116.18 73.46 -93.12
C THR A 331 116.80 74.85 -93.28
N LYS A 332 116.61 75.76 -92.30
CA LYS A 332 117.19 77.11 -92.34
C LYS A 332 118.68 77.14 -91.99
N VAL A 333 119.13 76.31 -91.05
CA VAL A 333 120.57 76.21 -90.69
C VAL A 333 121.40 75.70 -91.86
N ARG A 334 120.88 74.75 -92.64
CA ARG A 334 121.58 74.16 -93.80
C ARG A 334 121.84 75.13 -94.97
N ARG A 335 121.10 76.25 -95.06
CA ARG A 335 121.27 77.26 -96.12
C ARG A 335 122.36 78.30 -95.82
N MET A 336 122.79 78.45 -94.56
CA MET A 336 123.76 79.50 -94.17
C MET A 336 125.24 79.10 -94.38
N ASP A 337 125.56 77.81 -94.49
CA ASP A 337 126.95 77.33 -94.49
C ASP A 337 127.64 77.23 -95.88
N VAL A 338 127.03 77.67 -96.99
CA VAL A 338 127.54 77.36 -98.37
C VAL A 338 128.07 78.56 -99.18
N LEU A 339 128.03 79.82 -98.74
CA LEU A 339 128.42 80.96 -99.60
C LEU A 339 129.50 81.94 -99.06
N LEU A 340 130.29 81.56 -98.06
CA LEU A 340 131.40 82.38 -97.52
C LEU A 340 132.77 81.68 -97.52
N VAL A 341 133.14 81.01 -98.62
CA VAL A 341 134.53 80.55 -98.84
C VAL A 341 134.95 80.84 -100.29
N TYR A 342 136.03 81.63 -100.43
CA TYR A 342 136.83 81.97 -101.63
C TYR A 342 136.64 83.36 -102.29
N CYS A 343 137.29 84.36 -101.67
CA CYS A 343 138.26 85.22 -102.37
C CYS A 343 139.68 84.76 -101.94
N ALA A 344 140.53 84.29 -102.87
CA ALA A 344 142.00 84.36 -102.79
C ALA A 344 142.70 83.91 -104.11
N PHE A 345 143.50 84.84 -104.67
CA PHE A 345 144.58 84.75 -105.69
C PHE A 345 144.27 84.84 -107.21
N GLU A 346 144.82 85.94 -107.78
CA GLU A 346 145.04 86.39 -109.17
C GLU A 346 143.86 86.71 -110.10
#